data_AF-A0A7S4PWD8-F1
#
_entry.id   AF-A0A7S4PWD8-F1
#
_cell.length_a   1.000
_cell.length_b   1.000
_cell.length_c   1.000
_cell.angle_alpha   90.00
_cell.angle_beta   90.00
_cell.angle_gamma   90.00
#
_symmetry.space_group_name_H-M   'P 1'
#
loop_
_entity.id
_entity.type
_entity.pdbx_description
1 polymer ?
#
loop_
_entity_poly.entity_id
_entity_poly.type
_entity_poly.pdbx_seq_one_letter_code
_entity_poly.pdbx_strand_id
1 'polypeptide(L)'
;RRRAGALPVTACKSCFGHLETVAGSVGLIKTILALINSTVPANCHLNVINANIENQGLPGFYPTESTDFSQRQHAVGSLNACGFGGTNAHADLWALGRSAADPRELMHRGRTGLRMDKIGSLAYPPRELDMLDIVTVVCPSCMGSMCWLCGVATSQMPRRGKHHCSFIRDEFASYEQCSLCFQGAYQYGSELGAPPTDIRDQGIRLYMVGTWSAWSTYEELVATSEDIYVGEFVLGETCVEQFHIVVDKDHRKAILPAVCRASPSARISEPCGGRGRHWLVDGRRAGAVAGTRYQVTFAWCDTGKVIDWRPLPSRPVEVAIADDASNAKTSASSSAPTYRHRYSVIGSLTGGKPQDLTPSAEHPHLWEWTGRMRRRQQFGFHIMRDHDPTQLLYPLKSTAERGEAPVMGPDPGGVGKEWLVSGRSCDSVHIELWLKDGAVMVAVTTPAAGRLTWESLTGLQRDVYSVVGSWDGYTYTRMEASDGFPDAYVARFAIGSSGCEEFQLAINDSSALRFYPERPGTAPGDALLQGPDGRGDGLLWKVSGAPGQWMQIVLDLSFWDRCSMVMCHPT
;
A
#
# COMPACT_ATOMS: atom_id res chain seq x y z
N ARG A 1 -33.78 -24.03 -46.84
CA ARG A 1 -33.86 -25.38 -46.25
C ARG A 1 -33.96 -25.24 -44.73
N ARG A 2 -35.17 -25.30 -44.15
CA ARG A 2 -35.37 -25.30 -42.69
C ARG A 2 -34.81 -26.61 -42.14
N ARG A 3 -33.78 -26.56 -41.28
CA ARG A 3 -33.30 -27.73 -40.54
C ARG A 3 -34.28 -27.99 -39.41
N ALA A 4 -35.03 -29.09 -39.53
CA ALA A 4 -35.94 -29.59 -38.49
C ALA A 4 -35.12 -30.13 -37.31
N GLY A 5 -35.13 -29.39 -36.21
CA GLY A 5 -34.61 -29.82 -34.91
C GLY A 5 -34.94 -28.74 -33.90
N ALA A 6 -35.53 -29.12 -32.77
CA ALA A 6 -35.90 -28.15 -31.74
C ALA A 6 -34.62 -27.50 -31.15
N LEU A 7 -34.63 -26.19 -30.93
CA LEU A 7 -33.53 -25.40 -30.39
C LEU A 7 -33.59 -25.43 -28.86
N PRO A 8 -32.57 -25.95 -28.16
CA PRO A 8 -32.55 -25.91 -26.70
C PRO A 8 -32.37 -24.47 -26.18
N VAL A 9 -33.22 -24.04 -25.26
CA VAL A 9 -33.21 -22.70 -24.65
C VAL A 9 -32.97 -22.82 -23.15
N THR A 10 -31.85 -22.28 -22.68
CA THR A 10 -31.43 -22.36 -21.27
C THR A 10 -31.04 -20.99 -20.72
N ALA A 11 -31.33 -20.74 -19.45
CA ALA A 11 -30.98 -19.50 -18.75
C ALA A 11 -29.90 -19.77 -17.70
N CYS A 12 -28.87 -18.93 -17.60
CA CYS A 12 -27.93 -19.00 -16.47
C CYS A 12 -28.61 -18.61 -15.14
N LYS A 13 -29.65 -17.77 -15.22
CA LYS A 13 -30.39 -17.25 -14.07
C LYS A 13 -31.06 -18.34 -13.24
N SER A 14 -31.43 -19.46 -13.85
CA SER A 14 -31.99 -20.58 -13.10
C SER A 14 -30.96 -21.23 -12.16
N CYS A 15 -29.66 -21.14 -12.47
CA CYS A 15 -28.61 -21.81 -11.70
C CYS A 15 -27.96 -20.88 -10.66
N PHE A 16 -27.79 -19.61 -11.00
CA PHE A 16 -26.98 -18.66 -10.22
C PHE A 16 -27.77 -17.43 -9.74
N GLY A 17 -29.07 -17.39 -9.98
CA GLY A 17 -29.86 -16.17 -9.78
C GLY A 17 -29.55 -15.09 -10.81
N HIS A 18 -30.14 -13.91 -10.64
CA HIS A 18 -29.91 -12.79 -11.53
C HIS A 18 -28.72 -11.95 -11.08
N LEU A 19 -27.58 -12.12 -11.74
CA LEU A 19 -26.32 -11.43 -11.41
C LEU A 19 -26.19 -10.02 -12.02
N GLU A 20 -27.32 -9.34 -12.25
CA GLU A 20 -27.42 -7.97 -12.80
C GLU A 20 -26.34 -7.59 -13.84
N THR A 21 -25.38 -6.75 -13.46
CA THR A 21 -24.25 -6.25 -14.27
C THR A 21 -23.42 -7.36 -14.90
N VAL A 22 -23.33 -8.53 -14.28
CA VAL A 22 -22.54 -9.68 -14.74
C VAL A 22 -23.40 -10.77 -15.40
N ALA A 23 -24.73 -10.61 -15.41
CA ALA A 23 -25.64 -11.62 -15.96
C ALA A 23 -25.36 -11.93 -17.44
N GLY A 24 -24.95 -10.93 -18.22
CA GLY A 24 -24.52 -11.08 -19.61
C GLY A 24 -23.25 -11.92 -19.75
N SER A 25 -22.20 -11.60 -18.96
CA SER A 25 -20.92 -12.31 -18.96
C SER A 25 -21.06 -13.77 -18.53
N VAL A 26 -21.89 -14.06 -17.52
CA VAL A 26 -22.16 -15.46 -17.11
C VAL A 26 -22.95 -16.21 -18.17
N GLY A 27 -23.90 -15.53 -18.84
CA GLY A 27 -24.59 -16.08 -20.01
C GLY A 27 -23.60 -16.45 -21.13
N LEU A 28 -22.66 -15.56 -21.42
CA LEU A 28 -21.60 -15.77 -22.41
C LEU A 28 -20.73 -16.97 -22.07
N ILE A 29 -20.23 -17.06 -20.83
CA ILE A 29 -19.40 -18.18 -20.36
C ILE A 29 -20.18 -19.51 -20.48
N LYS A 30 -21.45 -19.54 -20.06
CA LYS A 30 -22.31 -20.72 -20.17
C LYS A 30 -22.45 -21.16 -21.63
N THR A 31 -22.66 -20.23 -22.56
CA THR A 31 -22.77 -20.54 -23.99
C THR A 31 -21.45 -21.08 -24.57
N ILE A 32 -20.32 -20.47 -24.22
CA ILE A 32 -18.99 -20.95 -24.65
C ILE A 32 -18.75 -22.38 -24.14
N LEU A 33 -19.00 -22.65 -22.86
CA LEU A 33 -18.81 -23.97 -22.27
C LEU A 33 -19.77 -25.01 -22.87
N ALA A 34 -21.02 -24.63 -23.15
CA ALA A 34 -21.98 -25.52 -23.81
C ALA A 34 -21.50 -25.91 -25.20
N LEU A 35 -20.97 -24.95 -25.97
CA LEU A 35 -20.38 -25.18 -27.30
C LEU A 35 -19.13 -26.06 -27.24
N ILE A 36 -18.20 -25.78 -26.32
CA ILE A 36 -16.96 -26.56 -26.15
C ILE A 36 -17.25 -28.02 -25.80
N ASN A 37 -18.19 -28.24 -24.88
CA ASN A 37 -18.56 -29.58 -24.40
C ASN A 37 -19.65 -30.25 -25.23
N SER A 38 -20.11 -29.58 -26.29
CA SER A 38 -21.21 -30.04 -27.14
C SER A 38 -22.46 -30.49 -26.37
N THR A 39 -22.74 -29.85 -25.23
CA THR A 39 -23.84 -30.22 -24.31
C THR A 39 -24.53 -28.96 -23.81
N VAL A 40 -25.86 -28.88 -23.89
CA VAL A 40 -26.64 -27.80 -23.31
C VAL A 40 -27.08 -28.18 -21.89
N PRO A 41 -26.71 -27.40 -20.87
CA PRO A 41 -27.12 -27.67 -19.48
C PRO A 41 -28.61 -27.36 -19.25
N ALA A 42 -29.20 -28.11 -18.32
CA ALA A 42 -30.60 -27.98 -17.90
C ALA A 42 -30.94 -26.58 -17.34
N ASN A 43 -32.22 -26.24 -17.40
CA ASN A 43 -32.81 -25.17 -16.59
C ASN A 43 -33.19 -25.75 -15.22
N CYS A 44 -32.60 -25.20 -14.16
CA CYS A 44 -33.01 -25.55 -12.80
C CYS A 44 -34.42 -24.99 -12.52
N HIS A 45 -35.16 -25.66 -11.63
CA HIS A 45 -36.48 -25.23 -11.14
C HIS A 45 -37.60 -25.17 -12.20
N LEU A 46 -37.37 -25.70 -13.41
CA LEU A 46 -38.39 -25.75 -14.46
C LEU A 46 -39.21 -27.04 -14.35
N ASN A 47 -40.40 -26.96 -13.75
CA ASN A 47 -41.34 -28.09 -13.65
C ASN A 47 -42.45 -28.04 -14.72
N VAL A 48 -43.05 -26.86 -14.90
CA VAL A 48 -44.14 -26.63 -15.86
C VAL A 48 -43.81 -25.35 -16.63
N ILE A 49 -43.87 -25.40 -17.97
CA ILE A 49 -43.66 -24.22 -18.81
C ILE A 49 -44.84 -23.27 -18.66
N ASN A 50 -44.57 -21.97 -18.59
CA ASN A 50 -45.60 -20.95 -18.51
C ASN A 50 -46.53 -21.01 -19.74
N ALA A 51 -47.85 -21.11 -19.50
CA ALA A 51 -48.87 -21.24 -20.55
C ALA A 51 -48.90 -20.07 -21.56
N ASN A 52 -48.34 -18.91 -21.20
CA ASN A 52 -48.24 -17.74 -22.07
C ASN A 52 -47.03 -17.79 -23.02
N ILE A 53 -46.15 -18.79 -22.91
CA ILE A 53 -45.02 -18.97 -23.83
C ILE A 53 -45.51 -19.75 -25.06
N GLU A 54 -45.79 -19.04 -26.15
CA GLU A 54 -46.20 -19.65 -27.42
C GLU A 54 -44.99 -20.10 -28.25
N ASN A 55 -44.94 -21.39 -28.61
CA ASN A 55 -43.89 -21.95 -29.48
C ASN A 55 -44.12 -21.71 -30.99
N GLN A 56 -45.00 -20.77 -31.38
CA GLN A 56 -45.49 -20.68 -32.77
C GLN A 56 -44.51 -20.07 -33.78
N GLY A 57 -43.37 -19.51 -33.36
CA GLY A 57 -42.39 -18.85 -34.27
C GLY A 57 -40.97 -19.42 -34.26
N LEU A 58 -40.55 -20.02 -33.15
CA LEU A 58 -39.23 -20.63 -32.96
C LEU A 58 -39.45 -22.05 -32.43
N PRO A 59 -38.90 -23.10 -33.06
CA PRO A 59 -39.04 -24.46 -32.55
C PRO A 59 -38.14 -24.64 -31.32
N GLY A 60 -38.33 -23.89 -30.25
CA GLY A 60 -37.55 -23.95 -29.03
C GLY A 60 -38.05 -25.04 -28.08
N PHE A 61 -37.16 -25.65 -27.32
CA PHE A 61 -37.53 -26.44 -26.14
C PHE A 61 -36.66 -26.06 -24.95
N TYR A 62 -37.16 -26.24 -23.74
CA TYR A 62 -36.50 -25.82 -22.51
C TYR A 62 -36.03 -27.06 -21.75
N PRO A 63 -34.75 -27.46 -21.88
CA PRO A 63 -34.26 -28.70 -21.28
C PRO A 63 -34.33 -28.66 -19.75
N THR A 64 -34.85 -29.72 -19.15
CA THR A 64 -34.80 -30.00 -17.70
C THR A 64 -33.68 -30.99 -17.35
N GLU A 65 -33.04 -31.57 -18.36
CA GLU A 65 -31.87 -32.43 -18.28
C GLU A 65 -30.79 -31.97 -19.29
N SER A 66 -29.53 -32.31 -19.04
CA SER A 66 -28.45 -31.95 -19.96
C SER A 66 -28.65 -32.60 -21.33
N THR A 67 -28.69 -31.78 -22.39
CA THR A 67 -28.93 -32.24 -23.76
C THR A 67 -27.64 -32.29 -24.57
N ASP A 68 -27.23 -33.47 -25.01
CA ASP A 68 -26.06 -33.65 -25.88
C ASP A 68 -26.35 -33.24 -27.34
N PHE A 69 -25.38 -32.59 -27.99
CA PHE A 69 -25.37 -32.29 -29.42
C PHE A 69 -24.03 -32.61 -30.10
N SER A 70 -23.20 -33.46 -29.48
CA SER A 70 -21.89 -33.93 -29.97
C SER A 70 -21.86 -34.45 -31.40
N GLN A 71 -23.00 -34.90 -31.93
CA GLN A 71 -23.14 -35.37 -33.31
C GLN A 71 -23.03 -34.23 -34.36
N ARG A 72 -23.00 -32.96 -33.94
CA ARG A 72 -22.88 -31.80 -34.85
C ARG A 72 -21.43 -31.32 -34.94
N GLN A 73 -20.86 -31.37 -36.15
CA GLN A 73 -19.52 -30.81 -36.43
C GLN A 73 -19.43 -29.28 -36.27
N HIS A 74 -20.55 -28.57 -36.45
CA HIS A 74 -20.64 -27.13 -36.28
C HIS A 74 -21.84 -26.79 -35.40
N ALA A 75 -21.63 -25.91 -34.42
CA ALA A 75 -22.68 -25.44 -33.53
C ALA A 75 -22.66 -23.91 -33.45
N VAL A 76 -23.85 -23.32 -33.41
CA VAL A 76 -24.06 -21.91 -33.12
C VAL A 76 -24.86 -21.83 -31.84
N GLY A 77 -24.39 -21.04 -30.88
CA GLY A 77 -25.08 -20.74 -29.64
C GLY A 77 -25.28 -19.23 -29.54
N SER A 78 -26.48 -18.82 -29.13
CA SER A 78 -26.81 -17.41 -28.97
C SER A 78 -27.08 -17.09 -27.51
N LEU A 79 -26.78 -15.87 -27.09
CA LEU A 79 -27.18 -15.35 -25.78
C LEU A 79 -27.91 -14.02 -25.88
N ASN A 80 -28.79 -13.79 -24.91
CA ASN A 80 -29.55 -12.55 -24.75
C ASN A 80 -29.37 -12.00 -23.34
N ALA A 81 -29.14 -10.71 -23.23
CA ALA A 81 -29.13 -9.95 -21.97
C ALA A 81 -29.97 -8.69 -22.14
N CYS A 82 -31.04 -8.58 -21.36
CA CYS A 82 -31.95 -7.44 -21.39
C CYS A 82 -31.83 -6.69 -20.06
N GLY A 83 -31.43 -5.43 -20.11
CA GLY A 83 -31.37 -4.54 -18.95
C GLY A 83 -32.74 -3.94 -18.64
N PHE A 84 -33.02 -3.71 -17.36
CA PHE A 84 -34.29 -3.12 -16.90
C PHE A 84 -34.58 -1.75 -17.55
N GLY A 85 -33.55 -0.94 -17.80
CA GLY A 85 -33.67 0.36 -18.49
C GLY A 85 -34.03 0.29 -19.98
N GLY A 86 -34.28 -0.91 -20.53
CA GLY A 86 -34.65 -1.12 -21.93
C GLY A 86 -33.47 -1.34 -22.89
N THR A 87 -32.23 -1.24 -22.41
CA THR A 87 -31.03 -1.56 -23.21
C THR A 87 -30.86 -3.07 -23.32
N ASN A 88 -30.89 -3.58 -24.54
CA ASN A 88 -30.79 -5.01 -24.83
C ASN A 88 -29.49 -5.32 -25.59
N ALA A 89 -28.84 -6.44 -25.25
CA ALA A 89 -27.66 -6.94 -25.91
C ALA A 89 -27.86 -8.41 -26.34
N HIS A 90 -27.36 -8.73 -27.53
CA HIS A 90 -27.42 -10.06 -28.13
C HIS A 90 -26.05 -10.42 -28.69
N ALA A 91 -25.66 -11.68 -28.59
CA ALA A 91 -24.46 -12.18 -29.24
C ALA A 91 -24.63 -13.60 -29.75
N ASP A 92 -24.10 -13.85 -30.95
CA ASP A 92 -24.01 -15.16 -31.56
C ASP A 92 -22.57 -15.67 -31.51
N LEU A 93 -22.42 -16.93 -31.11
CA LEU A 93 -21.15 -17.63 -31.03
C LEU A 93 -21.19 -18.83 -31.96
N TRP A 94 -20.18 -18.95 -32.81
CA TRP A 94 -19.98 -20.12 -33.66
C TRP A 94 -18.79 -20.93 -33.16
N ALA A 95 -18.94 -22.26 -33.10
CA ALA A 95 -17.89 -23.19 -32.73
C ALA A 95 -17.87 -24.43 -33.64
N LEU A 96 -16.68 -24.97 -33.83
CA LEU A 96 -16.46 -26.31 -34.36
C LEU A 96 -16.63 -27.31 -33.22
N GLY A 97 -17.69 -28.12 -33.27
CA GLY A 97 -17.94 -29.16 -32.28
C GLY A 97 -16.81 -30.19 -32.30
N ARG A 98 -16.36 -30.64 -31.13
CA ARG A 98 -15.39 -31.74 -31.03
C ARG A 98 -16.09 -33.03 -31.44
N SER A 99 -16.06 -33.37 -32.73
CA SER A 99 -16.36 -34.73 -33.16
C SER A 99 -15.29 -35.63 -32.55
N ALA A 100 -15.65 -36.40 -31.52
CA ALA A 100 -14.75 -37.40 -30.96
C ALA A 100 -14.59 -38.52 -31.98
N ALA A 101 -13.58 -38.41 -32.85
CA ALA A 101 -13.28 -39.42 -33.85
C ALA A 101 -12.60 -40.68 -33.26
N ASP A 102 -12.21 -40.69 -31.97
CA ASP A 102 -11.63 -41.88 -31.35
C ASP A 102 -11.89 -41.96 -29.83
N PRO A 103 -12.65 -42.95 -29.34
CA PRO A 103 -12.82 -43.23 -27.90
C PRO A 103 -11.50 -43.44 -27.14
N ARG A 104 -10.42 -43.83 -27.82
CA ARG A 104 -9.09 -44.04 -27.20
C ARG A 104 -8.41 -42.72 -26.83
N GLU A 105 -8.74 -41.62 -27.50
CA GLU A 105 -8.25 -40.28 -27.14
C GLU A 105 -8.84 -39.79 -25.81
N LEU A 106 -10.08 -40.21 -25.49
CA LEU A 106 -10.73 -39.90 -24.21
C LEU A 106 -10.06 -40.64 -23.04
N MET A 107 -9.66 -41.90 -23.24
CA MET A 107 -9.03 -42.71 -22.18
C MET A 107 -7.60 -42.24 -21.85
N HIS A 108 -6.84 -41.73 -22.82
CA HIS A 108 -5.54 -41.12 -22.53
C HIS A 108 -5.64 -39.77 -21.81
N ARG A 109 -6.72 -39.00 -22.03
CA ARG A 109 -6.99 -37.72 -21.35
C ARG A 109 -7.42 -37.88 -19.87
N GLY A 110 -7.88 -39.06 -19.46
CA GLY A 110 -8.24 -39.34 -18.07
C GLY A 110 -7.06 -39.69 -17.14
N ARG A 111 -5.89 -40.04 -17.70
CA ARG A 111 -4.72 -40.48 -16.91
C ARG A 111 -3.57 -39.48 -16.85
N THR A 112 -3.43 -38.61 -17.84
CA THR A 112 -2.48 -37.50 -17.80
C THR A 112 -3.27 -36.22 -17.87
N GLY A 113 -3.89 -35.85 -16.75
CA GLY A 113 -4.51 -34.54 -16.61
C GLY A 113 -3.51 -33.48 -17.03
N LEU A 114 -3.87 -32.69 -18.04
CA LEU A 114 -3.27 -31.45 -18.55
C LEU A 114 -4.08 -31.16 -19.86
N ARG A 115 -4.48 -29.94 -20.23
CA ARG A 115 -3.96 -28.63 -19.85
C ARG A 115 -4.91 -27.51 -20.33
N MET A 116 -5.10 -26.50 -19.49
CA MET A 116 -5.80 -25.23 -19.76
C MET A 116 -4.78 -24.16 -20.22
N ASP A 117 -3.87 -24.49 -21.13
CA ASP A 117 -2.73 -23.65 -21.52
C ASP A 117 -2.97 -22.84 -22.80
N LYS A 118 -4.18 -22.28 -22.97
CA LYS A 118 -4.38 -21.14 -23.88
C LYS A 118 -5.17 -19.96 -23.31
N ILE A 119 -5.57 -20.00 -22.04
CA ILE A 119 -6.06 -18.82 -21.32
C ILE A 119 -5.37 -18.82 -19.96
N GLY A 120 -4.45 -17.87 -19.76
CA GLY A 120 -3.65 -17.78 -18.55
C GLY A 120 -4.49 -17.44 -17.33
N SER A 121 -4.75 -18.44 -16.49
CA SER A 121 -4.90 -18.28 -15.04
C SER A 121 -4.78 -19.66 -14.37
N LEU A 122 -3.72 -19.83 -13.56
CA LEU A 122 -3.51 -20.86 -12.53
C LEU A 122 -4.05 -22.28 -12.80
N ALA A 123 -3.21 -23.11 -13.43
CA ALA A 123 -3.43 -24.54 -13.53
C ALA A 123 -3.02 -25.26 -12.23
N TYR A 124 -3.83 -25.13 -11.18
CA TYR A 124 -3.86 -26.12 -10.11
C TYR A 124 -4.79 -27.27 -10.55
N PRO A 125 -4.39 -28.55 -10.47
CA PRO A 125 -5.32 -29.65 -10.71
C PRO A 125 -6.53 -29.51 -9.75
N PRO A 126 -7.77 -29.88 -10.16
CA PRO A 126 -8.96 -29.70 -9.33
C PRO A 126 -8.84 -30.27 -7.90
N ARG A 127 -8.07 -31.35 -7.74
CA ARG A 127 -7.75 -31.94 -6.42
C ARG A 127 -6.95 -31.01 -5.51
N GLU A 128 -6.10 -30.15 -6.07
CA GLU A 128 -5.36 -29.13 -5.32
C GLU A 128 -6.22 -27.92 -4.96
N LEU A 129 -7.21 -27.56 -5.79
CA LEU A 129 -8.21 -26.55 -5.44
C LEU A 129 -9.13 -27.03 -4.30
N ASP A 130 -9.49 -28.31 -4.27
CA ASP A 130 -10.28 -28.89 -3.18
C ASP A 130 -9.55 -28.87 -1.81
N MET A 131 -8.22 -28.78 -1.83
CA MET A 131 -7.35 -28.63 -0.65
C MET A 131 -7.22 -27.17 -0.17
N LEU A 132 -7.70 -26.19 -0.93
CA LEU A 132 -7.65 -24.79 -0.49
C LEU A 132 -8.70 -24.55 0.61
N ASP A 133 -8.22 -24.14 1.77
CA ASP A 133 -9.08 -23.72 2.88
C ASP A 133 -9.78 -22.39 2.58
N ILE A 134 -9.07 -21.45 1.95
CA ILE A 134 -9.58 -20.11 1.62
C ILE A 134 -8.76 -19.48 0.48
N VAL A 135 -9.41 -18.67 -0.36
CA VAL A 135 -8.74 -17.75 -1.28
C VAL A 135 -8.80 -16.34 -0.70
N THR A 136 -7.64 -15.74 -0.49
CA THR A 136 -7.52 -14.40 0.07
C THR A 136 -7.01 -13.40 -0.96
N VAL A 137 -7.47 -12.17 -0.83
CA VAL A 137 -6.92 -10.98 -1.49
C VAL A 137 -6.62 -9.91 -0.47
N VAL A 138 -5.88 -8.89 -0.88
CA VAL A 138 -5.44 -7.79 0.00
C VAL A 138 -6.47 -6.67 -0.05
N CYS A 139 -6.93 -6.22 1.10
CA CYS A 139 -7.77 -5.03 1.23
C CYS A 139 -6.97 -3.78 0.84
N PRO A 140 -7.44 -2.93 -0.08
CA PRO A 140 -6.72 -1.73 -0.49
C PRO A 140 -6.65 -0.65 0.57
N SER A 141 -7.57 -0.61 1.53
CA SER A 141 -7.58 0.40 2.59
C SER A 141 -6.55 0.12 3.68
N CYS A 142 -6.52 -1.13 4.17
CA CYS A 142 -5.68 -1.51 5.31
C CYS A 142 -4.54 -2.47 4.96
N MET A 143 -4.41 -2.88 3.69
CA MET A 143 -3.35 -3.80 3.24
C MET A 143 -3.35 -5.18 3.91
N GLY A 144 -4.47 -5.56 4.53
CA GLY A 144 -4.62 -6.86 5.17
C GLY A 144 -5.45 -7.85 4.37
N SER A 145 -5.24 -9.13 4.59
CA SER A 145 -5.91 -10.21 3.87
C SER A 145 -7.42 -10.28 4.14
N MET A 146 -8.21 -10.58 3.13
CA MET A 146 -9.64 -10.80 3.22
C MET A 146 -10.08 -11.92 2.29
N CYS A 147 -11.19 -12.59 2.60
CA CYS A 147 -11.80 -13.55 1.71
C CYS A 147 -12.16 -12.88 0.38
N TRP A 148 -11.75 -13.47 -0.74
CA TRP A 148 -12.07 -12.99 -2.08
C TRP A 148 -13.59 -12.88 -2.36
N LEU A 149 -14.40 -13.77 -1.79
CA LEU A 149 -15.83 -13.85 -2.09
C LEU A 149 -16.68 -12.94 -1.19
N CYS A 150 -16.52 -13.04 0.13
CA CYS A 150 -17.36 -12.30 1.07
C CYS A 150 -16.70 -11.06 1.67
N GLY A 151 -15.42 -10.80 1.35
CA GLY A 151 -14.67 -9.65 1.86
C GLY A 151 -14.42 -9.70 3.37
N VAL A 152 -14.70 -10.82 4.06
CA VAL A 152 -14.40 -10.98 5.48
C VAL A 152 -12.90 -10.88 5.69
N ALA A 153 -12.46 -10.00 6.58
CA ALA A 153 -11.05 -9.92 6.95
C ALA A 153 -10.57 -11.24 7.56
N THR A 154 -9.42 -11.72 7.11
CA THR A 154 -8.84 -12.97 7.58
C THR A 154 -7.61 -12.69 8.42
N SER A 155 -7.34 -13.55 9.40
CA SER A 155 -6.02 -13.59 10.04
C SER A 155 -4.96 -13.97 9.00
N GLN A 156 -3.70 -13.57 9.25
CA GLN A 156 -2.58 -13.95 8.38
C GLN A 156 -2.29 -15.45 8.43
N MET A 157 -2.65 -16.12 9.53
CA MET A 157 -2.74 -17.57 9.63
C MET A 157 -4.21 -18.00 9.68
N PRO A 158 -4.85 -18.31 8.55
CA PRO A 158 -6.22 -18.82 8.55
C PRO A 158 -6.27 -20.12 9.36
N ARG A 159 -7.35 -20.29 10.16
CA ARG A 159 -7.62 -21.57 10.83
C ARG A 159 -7.65 -22.68 9.78
N ARG A 160 -7.06 -23.84 10.09
CA ARG A 160 -7.17 -25.03 9.23
C ARG A 160 -8.65 -25.39 9.04
N GLY A 161 -9.04 -25.67 7.81
CA GLY A 161 -10.41 -26.01 7.44
C GLY A 161 -11.04 -24.99 6.50
N LYS A 162 -12.05 -25.45 5.75
CA LYS A 162 -12.69 -24.66 4.70
C LYS A 162 -13.38 -23.42 5.28
N HIS A 163 -13.07 -22.27 4.72
CA HIS A 163 -13.78 -21.04 4.98
C HIS A 163 -15.17 -21.08 4.35
N HIS A 164 -16.19 -20.87 5.18
CA HIS A 164 -17.57 -20.77 4.74
C HIS A 164 -18.01 -19.30 4.77
N CYS A 165 -18.30 -18.74 3.60
CA CYS A 165 -18.77 -17.36 3.46
C CYS A 165 -20.15 -17.21 4.11
N SER A 166 -20.23 -16.48 5.22
CA SER A 166 -21.47 -16.29 5.99
C SER A 166 -21.98 -14.85 6.00
N PHE A 167 -21.34 -13.94 5.26
CA PHE A 167 -21.67 -12.52 5.23
C PHE A 167 -22.07 -12.10 3.83
N ILE A 168 -23.20 -11.40 3.75
CA ILE A 168 -23.70 -10.78 2.52
C ILE A 168 -23.95 -9.31 2.85
N ARG A 169 -23.21 -8.43 2.19
CA ARG A 169 -23.40 -6.97 2.27
C ARG A 169 -24.71 -6.57 1.58
N ASP A 170 -25.16 -5.35 1.84
CA ASP A 170 -26.30 -4.76 1.13
C ASP A 170 -26.16 -4.80 -0.40
N GLU A 171 -27.30 -4.74 -1.09
CA GLU A 171 -27.51 -5.05 -2.51
C GLU A 171 -26.59 -4.29 -3.49
N PHE A 172 -25.93 -3.22 -3.04
CA PHE A 172 -25.00 -2.40 -3.85
C PHE A 172 -23.67 -2.11 -3.15
N ALA A 173 -23.41 -2.76 -2.03
CA ALA A 173 -22.18 -2.57 -1.29
C ALA A 173 -20.98 -3.21 -2.02
N SER A 174 -19.92 -2.43 -2.20
CA SER A 174 -18.65 -2.94 -2.75
C SER A 174 -18.06 -4.01 -1.83
N TYR A 175 -17.41 -5.02 -2.42
CA TYR A 175 -16.62 -6.05 -1.72
C TYR A 175 -15.10 -5.79 -1.81
N GLU A 176 -14.69 -4.64 -2.35
CA GLU A 176 -13.28 -4.29 -2.54
C GLU A 176 -12.59 -3.99 -1.21
N GLN A 177 -13.33 -3.50 -0.21
CA GLN A 177 -12.83 -3.32 1.15
C GLN A 177 -13.07 -4.56 1.99
N CYS A 178 -12.19 -4.85 2.95
CA CYS A 178 -12.46 -5.90 3.93
C CYS A 178 -13.55 -5.49 4.92
N SER A 179 -14.13 -6.47 5.60
CA SER A 179 -15.18 -6.28 6.60
C SER A 179 -14.79 -5.38 7.79
N LEU A 180 -13.50 -5.14 8.04
CA LEU A 180 -13.00 -4.21 9.06
C LEU A 180 -12.95 -2.75 8.59
N CYS A 181 -12.82 -2.55 7.29
CA CYS A 181 -12.77 -1.21 6.69
C CYS A 181 -14.13 -0.79 6.12
N PHE A 182 -14.98 -1.77 5.82
CA PHE A 182 -16.32 -1.54 5.31
C PHE A 182 -17.24 -0.97 6.40
N GLN A 183 -17.82 0.19 6.13
CA GLN A 183 -18.71 0.91 7.05
C GLN A 183 -20.19 0.79 6.68
N GLY A 184 -20.53 0.02 5.64
CA GLY A 184 -21.91 -0.18 5.21
C GLY A 184 -22.62 -1.30 5.98
N ALA A 185 -23.87 -1.55 5.61
CA ALA A 185 -24.71 -2.56 6.24
C ALA A 185 -24.65 -3.93 5.54
N TYR A 186 -25.14 -4.94 6.25
CA TYR A 186 -25.15 -6.34 5.84
C TYR A 186 -26.60 -6.85 5.79
N GLN A 187 -26.96 -7.54 4.71
CA GLN A 187 -28.22 -8.27 4.58
C GLN A 187 -28.22 -9.54 5.41
N TYR A 188 -27.07 -10.20 5.53
CA TYR A 188 -26.93 -11.47 6.24
C TYR A 188 -25.58 -11.57 6.93
N GLY A 189 -25.57 -12.07 8.17
CA GLY A 189 -24.39 -12.10 9.04
C GLY A 189 -24.16 -10.74 9.71
N SER A 190 -24.81 -10.48 10.85
CA SER A 190 -24.73 -9.19 11.55
C SER A 190 -23.56 -9.09 12.52
N GLU A 191 -22.90 -10.20 12.84
CA GLU A 191 -21.78 -10.25 13.77
C GLU A 191 -20.58 -10.86 13.06
N LEU A 192 -19.57 -10.05 12.74
CA LEU A 192 -18.24 -10.56 12.45
C LEU A 192 -17.82 -11.37 13.67
N GLY A 193 -17.89 -12.70 13.57
CA GLY A 193 -17.46 -13.58 14.66
C GLY A 193 -16.07 -13.13 15.10
N ALA A 194 -15.89 -13.00 16.42
CA ALA A 194 -14.63 -12.56 17.01
C ALA A 194 -13.47 -13.27 16.29
N PRO A 195 -12.40 -12.56 15.91
CA PRO A 195 -11.25 -13.18 15.29
C PRO A 195 -10.82 -14.34 16.18
N PRO A 196 -10.20 -15.38 15.60
CA PRO A 196 -9.52 -16.37 16.41
C PRO A 196 -8.74 -15.65 17.49
N THR A 197 -8.95 -16.04 18.74
CA THR A 197 -8.20 -15.55 19.90
C THR A 197 -6.70 -15.62 19.61
N ASP A 198 -6.17 -14.56 19.02
CA ASP A 198 -4.74 -14.29 18.92
C ASP A 198 -4.34 -13.84 20.30
N ILE A 199 -4.00 -14.82 21.13
CA ILE A 199 -3.26 -14.63 22.38
C ILE A 199 -3.84 -13.45 23.20
N ARG A 200 -5.09 -13.60 23.69
CA ARG A 200 -5.53 -12.85 24.88
C ARG A 200 -4.81 -13.44 26.10
N ASP A 201 -3.48 -13.45 26.09
CA ASP A 201 -2.70 -13.94 27.23
C ASP A 201 -2.80 -12.86 28.31
N GLN A 202 -3.62 -13.15 29.31
CA GLN A 202 -3.64 -12.41 30.56
C GLN A 202 -2.20 -12.35 31.10
N GLY A 203 -1.58 -11.16 31.08
CA GLY A 203 -0.22 -10.95 31.57
C GLY A 203 0.82 -10.52 30.53
N ILE A 204 0.47 -10.31 29.26
CA ILE A 204 1.39 -9.72 28.28
C ILE A 204 1.67 -8.24 28.60
N ARG A 205 2.94 -7.84 28.50
CA ARG A 205 3.33 -6.43 28.55
C ARG A 205 3.73 -5.95 27.17
N LEU A 206 3.14 -4.86 26.74
CA LEU A 206 3.45 -4.21 25.48
C LEU A 206 4.42 -3.06 25.69
N TYR A 207 5.36 -2.94 24.77
CA TYR A 207 6.32 -1.85 24.77
C TYR A 207 6.41 -1.22 23.39
N MET A 208 6.47 0.11 23.35
CA MET A 208 6.87 0.86 22.16
C MET A 208 8.39 0.97 22.12
N VAL A 209 8.93 0.80 20.92
CA VAL A 209 10.34 1.07 20.61
C VAL A 209 10.35 1.93 19.36
N GLY A 210 11.06 3.05 19.42
CA GLY A 210 11.06 4.02 18.33
C GLY A 210 12.33 4.85 18.21
N THR A 211 12.41 5.61 17.13
CA THR A 211 13.57 6.45 16.80
C THR A 211 13.82 7.54 17.83
N TRP A 212 12.81 7.98 18.59
CA TRP A 212 12.95 9.02 19.63
C TRP A 212 13.96 8.65 20.74
N SER A 213 14.32 7.38 20.84
CA SER A 213 15.34 6.86 21.75
C SER A 213 16.49 6.16 21.01
N ALA A 214 16.63 6.38 19.70
CA ALA A 214 17.45 5.57 18.80
C ALA A 214 17.23 4.06 18.97
N TRP A 215 15.97 3.65 19.12
CA TRP A 215 15.57 2.26 19.33
C TRP A 215 16.14 1.60 20.58
N SER A 216 16.66 2.39 21.55
CA SER A 216 17.39 1.86 22.71
C SER A 216 16.52 1.64 23.95
N THR A 217 15.39 2.33 24.06
CA THR A 217 14.49 2.23 25.21
C THR A 217 13.16 1.59 24.84
N TYR A 218 12.60 0.89 25.82
CA TYR A 218 11.27 0.27 25.74
C TYR A 218 10.32 1.07 26.61
N GLU A 219 9.33 1.73 25.99
CA GLU A 219 8.30 2.47 26.70
C GLU A 219 7.06 1.60 26.86
N GLU A 220 6.70 1.26 28.10
CA GLU A 220 5.57 0.37 28.37
C GLU A 220 4.25 1.05 27.98
N LEU A 221 3.43 0.36 27.20
CA LEU A 221 2.03 0.76 27.01
C LEU A 221 1.24 0.29 28.22
N VAL A 222 0.67 1.24 28.96
CA VAL A 222 -0.11 0.98 30.18
C VAL A 222 -1.51 0.54 29.79
N ALA A 223 -1.96 -0.60 30.31
CA ALA A 223 -3.33 -1.04 30.14
C ALA A 223 -4.29 -0.09 30.87
N THR A 224 -5.21 0.54 30.14
CA THR A 224 -6.25 1.43 30.69
C THR A 224 -7.59 0.70 30.91
N SER A 225 -7.84 -0.36 30.13
CA SER A 225 -8.97 -1.29 30.27
C SER A 225 -8.51 -2.67 29.79
N GLU A 226 -9.37 -3.70 29.87
CA GLU A 226 -8.98 -5.10 29.58
C GLU A 226 -8.26 -5.28 28.23
N ASP A 227 -8.61 -4.48 27.22
CA ASP A 227 -8.05 -4.61 25.86
C ASP A 227 -7.40 -3.33 25.30
N ILE A 228 -7.30 -2.24 26.07
CA ILE A 228 -6.77 -0.95 25.59
C ILE A 228 -5.48 -0.63 26.33
N TYR A 229 -4.43 -0.35 25.56
CA TYR A 229 -3.09 -0.04 26.00
C TYR A 229 -2.71 1.35 25.49
N VAL A 230 -2.22 2.20 26.38
CA VAL A 230 -1.88 3.58 26.08
C VAL A 230 -0.43 3.86 26.46
N GLY A 231 0.29 4.43 25.53
CA GLY A 231 1.68 4.83 25.69
C GLY A 231 1.86 6.24 25.16
N GLU A 232 2.96 6.87 25.54
CA GLU A 232 3.30 8.19 25.05
C GLU A 232 4.74 8.23 24.56
N PHE A 233 5.03 9.17 23.67
CA PHE A 233 6.39 9.53 23.33
C PHE A 233 6.45 11.02 22.99
N VAL A 234 7.66 11.55 22.88
CA VAL A 234 7.92 12.96 22.58
C VAL A 234 8.59 13.06 21.22
N LEU A 235 8.11 13.95 20.34
CA LEU A 235 8.79 14.24 19.08
C LEU A 235 10.14 14.92 19.33
N GLY A 236 11.19 14.41 18.68
CA GLY A 236 12.51 15.02 18.66
C GLY A 236 12.57 16.29 17.79
N GLU A 237 13.78 16.84 17.61
CA GLU A 237 14.01 18.12 16.92
C GLU A 237 13.68 18.06 15.43
N THR A 238 13.69 16.86 14.83
CA THR A 238 13.30 16.64 13.42
C THR A 238 11.78 16.55 13.23
N CYS A 239 11.01 16.43 14.32
CA CYS A 239 9.55 16.26 14.32
C CYS A 239 9.05 15.05 13.53
N VAL A 240 9.91 14.05 13.30
CA VAL A 240 9.56 12.80 12.63
C VAL A 240 10.11 11.61 13.39
N GLU A 241 9.22 10.72 13.78
CA GLU A 241 9.58 9.51 14.49
C GLU A 241 8.98 8.26 13.84
N GLN A 242 9.69 7.15 13.95
CA GLN A 242 9.24 5.83 13.55
C GLN A 242 9.18 4.92 14.76
N PHE A 243 8.22 4.01 14.79
CA PHE A 243 8.11 3.06 15.89
C PHE A 243 7.43 1.75 15.50
N HIS A 244 7.58 0.79 16.40
CA HIS A 244 6.77 -0.43 16.42
C HIS A 244 6.53 -0.86 17.87
N ILE A 245 5.64 -1.84 18.05
CA ILE A 245 5.32 -2.41 19.36
C ILE A 245 5.98 -3.78 19.46
N VAL A 246 6.45 -4.14 20.65
CA VAL A 246 7.01 -5.46 20.95
C VAL A 246 6.35 -6.02 22.19
N VAL A 247 6.15 -7.34 22.20
CA VAL A 247 5.64 -8.08 23.35
C VAL A 247 6.81 -8.48 24.25
N ASP A 248 6.74 -8.19 25.55
CA ASP A 248 7.72 -8.58 26.56
C ASP A 248 9.19 -8.24 26.23
N LYS A 249 9.40 -7.13 25.51
CA LYS A 249 10.72 -6.68 25.03
C LYS A 249 11.44 -7.70 24.12
N ASP A 250 10.68 -8.56 23.44
CA ASP A 250 11.21 -9.51 22.46
C ASP A 250 10.93 -9.02 21.04
N HIS A 251 11.96 -8.58 20.32
CA HIS A 251 11.86 -8.15 18.93
C HIS A 251 11.38 -9.24 17.96
N ARG A 252 11.47 -10.52 18.34
CA ARG A 252 10.90 -11.61 17.54
C ARG A 252 9.38 -11.63 17.61
N LYS A 253 8.81 -11.02 18.66
CA LYS A 253 7.38 -10.81 18.89
C LYS A 253 6.99 -9.36 18.63
N ALA A 254 7.56 -8.78 17.56
CA ALA A 254 7.19 -7.44 17.13
C ALA A 254 5.82 -7.43 16.47
N ILE A 255 5.00 -6.46 16.86
CA ILE A 255 3.73 -6.10 16.23
C ILE A 255 4.07 -4.98 15.24
N LEU A 256 3.92 -5.28 13.95
CA LEU A 256 4.38 -4.42 12.85
C LEU A 256 3.20 -4.03 11.95
N PRO A 257 3.24 -2.90 11.23
CA PRO A 257 2.27 -2.63 10.17
C PRO A 257 2.45 -3.55 8.96
N ALA A 258 1.41 -3.69 8.15
CA ALA A 258 1.44 -4.43 6.89
C ALA A 258 2.45 -3.85 5.88
N VAL A 259 2.63 -2.52 5.87
CA VAL A 259 3.46 -1.77 4.92
C VAL A 259 4.54 -0.93 5.62
N CYS A 260 5.57 -0.53 4.87
CA CYS A 260 6.57 0.42 5.36
C CYS A 260 5.96 1.82 5.52
N ARG A 261 6.50 2.62 6.45
CA ARG A 261 6.10 4.03 6.69
C ARG A 261 4.58 4.18 6.87
N ALA A 262 3.99 3.28 7.65
CA ALA A 262 2.55 3.13 7.73
C ALA A 262 1.88 4.22 8.58
N SER A 263 0.69 4.62 8.15
CA SER A 263 -0.31 5.35 8.94
C SER A 263 -1.07 4.39 9.88
N PRO A 264 -1.93 4.91 10.78
CA PRO A 264 -2.77 4.06 11.65
C PRO A 264 -3.72 3.13 10.89
N SER A 265 -4.11 3.51 9.66
CA SER A 265 -5.03 2.74 8.83
C SER A 265 -4.44 1.42 8.30
N ALA A 266 -3.11 1.27 8.31
CA ALA A 266 -2.48 0.02 7.89
C ALA A 266 -2.77 -1.08 8.92
N ARG A 267 -3.25 -2.23 8.45
CA ARG A 267 -3.50 -3.39 9.28
C ARG A 267 -2.20 -3.84 9.95
N ILE A 268 -2.33 -4.22 11.21
CA ILE A 268 -1.26 -4.88 11.94
C ILE A 268 -0.99 -6.28 11.37
N SER A 269 0.29 -6.55 11.09
CA SER A 269 0.85 -7.80 10.63
C SER A 269 1.60 -8.48 11.77
N GLU A 270 1.43 -9.81 11.88
CA GLU A 270 2.24 -10.65 12.77
C GLU A 270 3.64 -10.90 12.15
N PRO A 271 4.65 -11.29 12.94
CA PRO A 271 6.06 -11.19 12.54
C PRO A 271 6.49 -12.27 11.55
N CYS A 272 6.13 -12.09 10.27
CA CYS A 272 6.78 -12.78 9.16
C CYS A 272 7.88 -11.87 8.58
N GLY A 273 9.13 -12.02 9.05
CA GLY A 273 10.35 -11.52 8.37
C GLY A 273 10.51 -10.00 8.20
N GLY A 274 9.82 -9.18 9.00
CA GLY A 274 9.64 -7.73 8.74
C GLY A 274 10.82 -6.81 9.06
N ARG A 275 11.88 -6.80 8.25
CA ARG A 275 12.86 -5.68 8.27
C ARG A 275 12.21 -4.40 7.72
N GLY A 276 12.31 -3.29 8.45
CA GLY A 276 11.97 -1.93 7.98
C GLY A 276 10.49 -1.56 7.94
N ARG A 277 9.59 -2.37 8.52
CA ARG A 277 8.16 -2.04 8.63
C ARG A 277 7.90 -1.36 9.97
N HIS A 278 7.76 -0.04 9.93
CA HIS A 278 7.49 0.80 11.10
C HIS A 278 6.32 1.74 10.81
N TRP A 279 5.57 2.10 11.84
CA TRP A 279 4.67 3.24 11.76
C TRP A 279 5.49 4.52 11.68
N LEU A 280 5.02 5.48 10.91
CA LEU A 280 5.65 6.78 10.74
C LEU A 280 4.74 7.86 11.33
N VAL A 281 5.25 8.61 12.30
CA VAL A 281 4.62 9.80 12.84
C VAL A 281 5.36 11.01 12.28
N ASP A 282 4.74 11.69 11.31
CA ASP A 282 5.27 12.93 10.73
C ASP A 282 4.56 14.14 11.35
N GLY A 283 5.13 14.67 12.44
CA GLY A 283 4.61 15.85 13.11
C GLY A 283 4.67 17.11 12.26
N ARG A 284 5.57 17.17 11.27
CA ARG A 284 5.75 18.36 10.40
C ARG A 284 4.50 18.62 9.56
N ARG A 285 3.86 17.54 9.08
CA ARG A 285 2.58 17.62 8.34
C ARG A 285 1.43 18.14 9.21
N ALA A 286 1.45 17.82 10.51
CA ALA A 286 0.46 18.29 11.47
C ALA A 286 0.77 19.66 12.08
N GLY A 287 1.88 20.31 11.68
CA GLY A 287 2.35 21.55 12.30
C GLY A 287 2.82 21.40 13.74
N ALA A 288 3.17 20.18 14.16
CA ALA A 288 3.72 19.91 15.47
C ALA A 288 5.16 20.43 15.59
N VAL A 289 5.52 20.86 16.80
CA VAL A 289 6.86 21.37 17.14
C VAL A 289 7.66 20.33 17.94
N ALA A 290 8.97 20.54 18.06
CA ALA A 290 9.81 19.66 18.85
C ALA A 290 9.33 19.67 20.32
N GLY A 291 9.30 18.51 20.96
CA GLY A 291 8.75 18.38 22.32
C GLY A 291 7.24 18.12 22.37
N THR A 292 6.53 18.12 21.24
CA THR A 292 5.10 17.73 21.22
C THR A 292 4.96 16.28 21.66
N ARG A 293 4.09 16.04 22.64
CA ARG A 293 3.76 14.70 23.11
C ARG A 293 2.73 14.05 22.21
N TYR A 294 2.95 12.80 21.86
CA TYR A 294 1.98 11.96 21.17
C TYR A 294 1.52 10.85 22.09
N GLN A 295 0.22 10.61 22.11
CA GLN A 295 -0.39 9.46 22.74
C GLN A 295 -0.64 8.41 21.67
N VAL A 296 -0.08 7.22 21.87
CA VAL A 296 -0.35 6.03 21.07
C VAL A 296 -1.37 5.18 21.83
N THR A 297 -2.44 4.82 21.14
CA THR A 297 -3.45 3.90 21.65
C THR A 297 -3.38 2.62 20.83
N PHE A 298 -3.20 1.50 21.51
CA PHE A 298 -3.26 0.17 20.94
C PHE A 298 -4.44 -0.58 21.56
N ALA A 299 -5.29 -1.18 20.74
CA ALA A 299 -6.46 -1.90 21.22
C ALA A 299 -6.58 -3.29 20.59
N TRP A 300 -6.91 -4.28 21.42
CA TRP A 300 -7.48 -5.55 20.96
C TRP A 300 -8.98 -5.39 20.82
N CYS A 301 -9.46 -5.28 19.59
CA CYS A 301 -10.90 -5.29 19.33
C CYS A 301 -11.36 -6.71 18.99
N ASP A 302 -12.66 -6.95 19.14
CA ASP A 302 -13.35 -8.15 18.63
C ASP A 302 -13.30 -8.26 17.10
N THR A 303 -12.62 -7.35 16.42
CA THR A 303 -12.46 -7.33 14.98
C THR A 303 -10.97 -7.38 14.57
N GLY A 304 -10.05 -7.40 15.54
CA GLY A 304 -8.60 -7.47 15.34
C GLY A 304 -7.85 -6.43 16.16
N LYS A 305 -6.53 -6.36 15.95
CA LYS A 305 -5.66 -5.36 16.58
C LYS A 305 -5.79 -4.03 15.84
N VAL A 306 -5.96 -2.94 16.58
CA VAL A 306 -6.05 -1.57 16.06
C VAL A 306 -5.02 -0.70 16.77
N ILE A 307 -4.47 0.26 16.05
CA ILE A 307 -3.56 1.27 16.58
C ILE A 307 -3.99 2.64 16.09
N ASP A 308 -3.83 3.65 16.93
CA ASP A 308 -4.00 5.06 16.58
C ASP A 308 -3.01 5.93 17.37
N TRP A 309 -2.77 7.14 16.91
CA TRP A 309 -2.00 8.12 17.66
C TRP A 309 -2.46 9.54 17.40
N ARG A 310 -2.37 10.37 18.43
CA ARG A 310 -2.75 11.79 18.37
C ARG A 310 -1.81 12.67 19.18
N PRO A 311 -1.60 13.92 18.76
CA PRO A 311 -0.90 14.89 19.58
C PRO A 311 -1.71 15.18 20.84
N LEU A 312 -1.02 15.28 21.98
CA LEU A 312 -1.60 15.74 23.23
C LEU A 312 -1.48 17.26 23.34
N PRO A 313 -2.49 17.96 23.88
CA PRO A 313 -2.38 19.39 24.14
C PRO A 313 -1.23 19.64 25.11
N SER A 314 -0.45 20.69 24.84
CA SER A 314 0.55 21.21 25.76
C SER A 314 -0.13 21.57 27.08
N ARG A 315 0.32 20.99 28.21
CA ARG A 315 -0.20 21.40 29.52
C ARG A 315 0.09 22.90 29.70
N PRO A 316 -0.90 23.75 30.01
CA PRO A 316 -0.61 25.10 30.46
C PRO A 316 0.25 24.99 31.73
N VAL A 317 1.37 25.70 31.75
CA VAL A 317 2.20 25.82 32.94
C VAL A 317 1.39 26.64 33.95
N GLU A 318 0.66 25.97 34.85
CA GLU A 318 0.13 26.63 36.03
C GLU A 318 1.30 27.06 36.90
N VAL A 319 1.60 28.36 36.86
CA VAL A 319 2.48 29.02 37.82
C VAL A 319 1.71 29.03 39.15
N ALA A 320 1.88 27.98 39.95
CA ALA A 320 1.46 28.00 41.34
C ALA A 320 2.35 29.01 42.08
N ILE A 321 1.78 30.18 42.39
CA ILE A 321 2.31 31.09 43.40
C ILE A 321 2.28 30.32 44.71
N ALA A 322 3.46 30.06 45.27
CA ALA A 322 3.62 29.34 46.51
C ALA A 322 3.21 30.21 47.68
N ASP A 323 2.08 29.88 48.31
CA ASP A 323 1.80 30.23 49.70
C ASP A 323 1.62 28.94 50.50
N ASP A 324 2.33 28.91 51.62
CA ASP A 324 2.26 28.00 52.77
C ASP A 324 2.77 26.56 52.67
N ALA A 325 3.80 26.36 53.50
CA ALA A 325 4.45 25.11 53.81
C ALA A 325 3.57 24.21 54.68
N SER A 326 3.18 23.05 54.15
CA SER A 326 3.34 21.75 54.82
C SER A 326 2.66 20.63 54.02
N ASN A 327 3.37 19.51 53.87
CA ASN A 327 2.88 18.21 53.40
C ASN A 327 2.35 18.11 51.95
N ALA A 328 3.28 17.86 51.01
CA ALA A 328 3.02 16.98 49.87
C ALA A 328 4.35 16.40 49.33
N LYS A 329 4.55 15.09 49.48
CA LYS A 329 5.47 14.33 48.62
C LYS A 329 4.80 14.18 47.26
N THR A 330 4.94 15.18 46.41
CA THR A 330 4.52 15.14 45.00
C THR A 330 5.75 15.00 44.14
N SER A 331 5.86 13.83 43.51
CA SER A 331 6.80 13.50 42.46
C SER A 331 6.67 14.50 41.30
N ALA A 332 7.59 15.44 41.23
CA ALA A 332 7.84 16.22 40.04
C ALA A 332 8.39 15.29 38.95
N SER A 333 7.73 15.25 37.79
CA SER A 333 8.31 14.72 36.55
C SER A 333 7.96 15.66 35.41
N SER A 334 8.73 16.74 35.32
CA SER A 334 8.86 17.55 34.12
C SER A 334 9.75 16.79 33.13
N SER A 335 9.17 15.94 32.30
CA SER A 335 9.93 15.15 31.33
C SER A 335 10.26 15.98 30.08
N ALA A 336 11.36 16.73 30.14
CA ALA A 336 12.13 17.02 28.94
C ALA A 336 12.48 15.68 28.24
N PRO A 337 12.57 15.62 26.90
CA PRO A 337 12.96 14.40 26.21
C PRO A 337 14.27 13.88 26.80
N THR A 338 14.24 12.67 27.37
CA THR A 338 15.39 12.05 28.05
C THR A 338 16.49 11.67 27.07
N TYR A 339 16.16 11.55 25.78
CA TYR A 339 17.09 11.23 24.72
C TYR A 339 17.32 12.44 23.81
N ARG A 340 18.60 12.80 23.63
CA ARG A 340 19.03 13.79 22.65
C ARG A 340 19.72 13.05 21.51
N HIS A 341 19.22 13.22 20.30
CA HIS A 341 19.79 12.57 19.13
C HIS A 341 21.25 12.97 18.92
N ARG A 342 22.04 12.01 18.45
CA ARG A 342 23.39 12.24 17.94
C ARG A 342 23.31 12.42 16.44
N TYR A 343 24.08 13.37 15.93
CA TYR A 343 24.22 13.59 14.50
C TYR A 343 25.68 13.36 14.14
N SER A 344 25.93 12.66 13.04
CA SER A 344 27.29 12.32 12.63
C SER A 344 27.50 12.68 11.17
N VAL A 345 28.61 13.36 10.87
CA VAL A 345 29.06 13.58 9.50
C VAL A 345 29.56 12.25 8.94
N ILE A 346 29.08 11.87 7.75
CA ILE A 346 29.53 10.68 7.04
C ILE A 346 29.75 10.98 5.57
N GLY A 347 30.87 10.53 5.01
CA GLY A 347 31.13 10.63 3.57
C GLY A 347 32.61 10.51 3.25
N SER A 348 32.99 10.97 2.07
CA SER A 348 34.40 10.96 1.64
C SER A 348 35.33 11.73 2.58
N LEU A 349 34.82 12.78 3.25
CA LEU A 349 35.55 13.59 4.24
C LEU A 349 36.03 12.76 5.43
N THR A 350 35.17 11.88 5.95
CA THR A 350 35.45 11.04 7.11
C THR A 350 35.97 9.65 6.74
N GLY A 351 36.16 9.38 5.44
CA GLY A 351 36.55 8.07 4.92
C GLY A 351 35.43 7.02 5.05
N GLY A 352 34.17 7.46 4.97
CA GLY A 352 32.99 6.60 5.10
C GLY A 352 32.66 6.17 6.53
N LYS A 353 33.41 6.64 7.53
CA LYS A 353 33.13 6.35 8.94
C LYS A 353 32.36 7.52 9.58
N PRO A 354 31.27 7.28 10.31
CA PRO A 354 30.55 8.36 10.97
C PRO A 354 31.42 9.07 12.02
N GLN A 355 31.36 10.40 12.07
CA GLN A 355 32.00 11.22 13.11
C GLN A 355 31.00 12.19 13.71
N ASP A 356 30.84 12.17 15.04
CA ASP A 356 29.77 12.89 15.72
C ASP A 356 29.99 14.41 15.72
N LEU A 357 28.92 15.16 15.44
CA LEU A 357 28.84 16.59 15.67
C LEU A 357 28.67 16.85 17.17
N THR A 358 29.29 17.93 17.65
CA THR A 358 29.21 18.40 19.03
C THR A 358 28.08 19.42 19.15
N PRO A 359 27.10 19.24 20.05
CA PRO A 359 26.08 20.25 20.28
C PRO A 359 26.70 21.53 20.87
N SER A 360 26.26 22.69 20.38
CA SER A 360 26.70 23.98 20.90
C SER A 360 26.16 24.22 22.31
N ALA A 361 27.01 24.77 23.19
CA ALA A 361 26.62 25.16 24.54
C ALA A 361 25.83 26.47 24.57
N GLU A 362 26.05 27.35 23.59
CA GLU A 362 25.41 28.68 23.50
C GLU A 362 24.11 28.65 22.70
N HIS A 363 24.02 27.74 21.71
CA HIS A 363 22.89 27.63 20.80
C HIS A 363 22.26 26.23 20.88
N PRO A 364 21.08 26.06 21.54
CA PRO A 364 20.51 24.74 21.82
C PRO A 364 20.13 23.94 20.56
N HIS A 365 19.92 24.65 19.45
CA HIS A 365 19.53 24.09 18.14
C HIS A 365 20.70 23.85 17.20
N LEU A 366 21.95 24.07 17.63
CA LEU A 366 23.14 24.00 16.79
C LEU A 366 24.01 22.79 17.16
N TRP A 367 24.45 22.05 16.15
CA TRP A 367 25.48 21.02 16.22
C TRP A 367 26.63 21.39 15.29
N GLU A 368 27.86 21.19 15.75
CA GLU A 368 29.06 21.65 15.08
C GLU A 368 30.07 20.52 14.91
N TRP A 369 30.78 20.52 13.78
CA TRP A 369 31.90 19.62 13.56
C TRP A 369 33.02 20.34 12.83
N THR A 370 34.24 20.14 13.31
CA THR A 370 35.45 20.66 12.67
C THR A 370 36.33 19.52 12.22
N GLY A 371 36.84 19.60 11.00
CA GLY A 371 37.85 18.69 10.50
C GLY A 371 38.73 19.35 9.45
N ARG A 372 39.46 18.53 8.70
CA ARG A 372 40.38 18.98 7.65
C ARG A 372 40.15 18.22 6.36
N MET A 373 40.28 18.91 5.23
CA MET A 373 40.21 18.29 3.91
C MET A 373 41.35 17.29 3.73
N ARG A 374 41.00 16.12 3.18
CA ARG A 374 41.98 15.12 2.72
C ARG A 374 42.61 15.58 1.39
N ARG A 375 43.51 14.78 0.80
CA ARG A 375 44.23 15.13 -0.46
C ARG A 375 43.33 15.46 -1.67
N ARG A 376 42.03 15.16 -1.64
CA ARG A 376 41.09 15.46 -2.73
C ARG A 376 40.64 16.93 -2.65
N GLN A 377 40.54 17.60 -3.81
CA GLN A 377 40.09 18.99 -3.93
C GLN A 377 38.56 19.17 -3.83
N GLN A 378 37.82 18.07 -3.65
CA GLN A 378 36.39 18.05 -3.45
C GLN A 378 36.03 16.87 -2.54
N PHE A 379 35.07 17.07 -1.64
CA PHE A 379 34.50 16.02 -0.82
C PHE A 379 32.97 16.11 -0.82
N GLY A 380 32.33 14.95 -0.73
CA GLY A 380 30.91 14.80 -0.45
C GLY A 380 30.67 14.29 0.97
N PHE A 381 29.56 14.72 1.58
CA PHE A 381 29.10 14.24 2.88
C PHE A 381 27.57 14.26 3.01
N HIS A 382 27.09 13.52 4.01
CA HIS A 382 25.74 13.53 4.56
C HIS A 382 25.83 13.72 6.08
N ILE A 383 24.68 13.92 6.72
CA ILE A 383 24.56 13.87 8.18
C ILE A 383 23.64 12.71 8.52
N MET A 384 24.06 11.85 9.43
CA MET A 384 23.32 10.67 9.86
C MET A 384 22.83 10.84 11.29
N ARG A 385 21.54 10.59 11.54
CA ARG A 385 20.96 10.60 12.89
C ARG A 385 21.19 9.24 13.56
N ASP A 386 21.75 9.26 14.76
CA ASP A 386 21.97 8.12 15.66
C ASP A 386 22.76 6.95 15.07
N HIS A 387 23.62 7.21 14.08
CA HIS A 387 24.32 6.18 13.30
C HIS A 387 23.38 5.20 12.57
N ASP A 388 22.13 5.60 12.33
CA ASP A 388 21.15 4.83 11.57
C ASP A 388 21.19 5.22 10.08
N PRO A 389 21.61 4.32 9.17
CA PRO A 389 21.70 4.61 7.74
C PRO A 389 20.34 4.83 7.07
N THR A 390 19.23 4.57 7.77
CA THR A 390 17.87 4.87 7.30
C THR A 390 17.39 6.26 7.74
N GLN A 391 18.22 7.01 8.48
CA GLN A 391 17.92 8.31 9.04
C GLN A 391 18.96 9.35 8.57
N LEU A 392 19.08 9.52 7.25
CA LEU A 392 20.03 10.46 6.64
C LEU A 392 19.38 11.83 6.40
N LEU A 393 20.14 12.89 6.65
CA LEU A 393 19.94 14.24 6.15
C LEU A 393 20.89 14.46 4.96
N TYR A 394 20.34 14.95 3.85
CA TYR A 394 21.03 15.01 2.56
C TYR A 394 20.43 16.11 1.67
N PRO A 395 21.13 16.60 0.63
CA PRO A 395 20.52 17.51 -0.35
C PRO A 395 19.64 16.75 -1.34
N LEU A 396 18.58 17.39 -1.85
CA LEU A 396 17.74 16.80 -2.91
C LEU A 396 18.55 16.36 -4.15
N LYS A 397 19.57 17.14 -4.51
CA LYS A 397 20.54 16.89 -5.59
C LYS A 397 21.95 17.18 -5.12
N SER A 398 22.93 16.39 -5.57
CA SER A 398 24.34 16.64 -5.30
C SER A 398 24.81 17.91 -6.01
N THR A 399 24.91 19.03 -5.28
CA THR A 399 25.40 20.33 -5.78
C THR A 399 26.46 20.89 -4.84
N ALA A 400 27.36 21.70 -5.40
CA ALA A 400 28.35 22.46 -4.66
C ALA A 400 27.94 23.92 -4.42
N GLU A 401 26.78 24.33 -4.94
CA GLU A 401 26.33 25.71 -4.92
C GLU A 401 25.30 25.97 -3.80
N ARG A 402 25.27 27.23 -3.35
CA ARG A 402 24.43 27.68 -2.24
C ARG A 402 22.95 27.69 -2.63
N GLY A 403 22.10 27.07 -1.82
CA GLY A 403 20.63 27.19 -1.93
C GLY A 403 19.98 26.49 -3.13
N GLU A 404 20.74 25.82 -4.00
CA GLU A 404 20.19 25.15 -5.19
C GLU A 404 19.39 23.88 -4.86
N ALA A 405 19.73 23.18 -3.77
CA ALA A 405 19.09 21.94 -3.37
C ALA A 405 18.65 22.01 -1.89
N PRO A 406 17.36 21.80 -1.58
CA PRO A 406 16.90 21.79 -0.21
C PRO A 406 17.42 20.59 0.57
N VAL A 407 17.45 20.73 1.90
CA VAL A 407 17.77 19.63 2.82
C VAL A 407 16.56 18.70 2.98
N MET A 408 16.78 17.41 2.76
CA MET A 408 15.80 16.33 2.84
C MET A 408 16.07 15.42 4.05
N GLY A 409 15.12 14.54 4.38
CA GLY A 409 15.23 13.64 5.52
C GLY A 409 14.72 14.20 6.87
N PRO A 410 14.92 13.44 7.96
CA PRO A 410 15.70 12.20 8.04
C PRO A 410 14.96 10.99 7.44
N ASP A 411 15.55 10.35 6.42
CA ASP A 411 14.98 9.18 5.73
C ASP A 411 16.07 8.40 4.95
N PRO A 412 15.79 7.20 4.38
CA PRO A 412 16.80 6.42 3.65
C PRO A 412 17.11 6.96 2.24
N GLY A 413 16.52 8.08 1.83
CA GLY A 413 16.56 8.57 0.46
C GLY A 413 17.90 9.17 0.01
N GLY A 414 18.83 9.38 0.94
CA GLY A 414 20.13 10.04 0.68
C GLY A 414 21.15 9.23 -0.12
N VAL A 415 20.85 7.98 -0.48
CA VAL A 415 21.77 7.15 -1.27
C VAL A 415 22.11 7.83 -2.60
N GLY A 416 23.40 8.15 -2.80
CA GLY A 416 23.91 8.81 -4.00
C GLY A 416 23.77 10.34 -4.02
N LYS A 417 23.39 10.97 -2.90
CA LYS A 417 23.07 12.41 -2.82
C LYS A 417 23.89 13.11 -1.75
N GLU A 418 25.01 13.70 -2.13
CA GLU A 418 25.98 14.29 -1.21
C GLU A 418 26.03 15.81 -1.34
N TRP A 419 26.18 16.52 -0.23
CA TRP A 419 26.62 17.92 -0.30
C TRP A 419 28.07 17.93 -0.76
N LEU A 420 28.32 18.53 -1.92
CA LEU A 420 29.65 18.61 -2.48
C LEU A 420 30.31 19.91 -2.05
N VAL A 421 31.53 19.84 -1.52
CA VAL A 421 32.27 21.03 -1.11
C VAL A 421 33.67 20.94 -1.68
N SER A 422 34.08 22.00 -2.37
CA SER A 422 35.42 22.12 -2.94
C SER A 422 36.33 22.92 -2.03
N GLY A 423 37.61 22.57 -2.02
CA GLY A 423 38.64 23.39 -1.39
C GLY A 423 40.03 22.80 -1.51
N ARG A 424 40.99 23.38 -0.80
CA ARG A 424 42.41 23.01 -0.92
C ARG A 424 42.74 21.89 0.06
N SER A 425 43.76 21.11 -0.28
CA SER A 425 44.28 20.07 0.61
C SER A 425 44.63 20.69 1.96
N CYS A 426 44.19 20.05 3.05
CA CYS A 426 44.39 20.49 4.43
C CYS A 426 43.59 21.74 4.86
N ASP A 427 42.69 22.28 4.04
CA ASP A 427 41.77 23.34 4.47
C ASP A 427 40.95 22.87 5.68
N SER A 428 40.77 23.77 6.65
CA SER A 428 39.83 23.55 7.75
C SER A 428 38.40 23.55 7.22
N VAL A 429 37.61 22.57 7.64
CA VAL A 429 36.19 22.46 7.32
C VAL A 429 35.41 22.59 8.62
N HIS A 430 34.51 23.57 8.68
CA HIS A 430 33.53 23.72 9.76
C HIS A 430 32.13 23.41 9.23
N ILE A 431 31.43 22.48 9.86
CA ILE A 431 30.07 22.07 9.49
C ILE A 431 29.15 22.41 10.65
N GLU A 432 28.06 23.12 10.35
CA GLU A 432 27.00 23.48 11.28
C GLU A 432 25.70 22.82 10.83
N LEU A 433 24.97 22.23 11.78
CA LEU A 433 23.64 21.70 11.60
C LEU A 433 22.71 22.42 12.57
N TRP A 434 21.71 23.12 12.03
CA TRP A 434 20.64 23.75 12.80
C TRP A 434 19.36 22.94 12.69
N LEU A 435 18.76 22.61 13.84
CA LEU A 435 17.51 21.87 13.93
C LEU A 435 16.54 22.56 14.88
N LYS A 436 15.41 23.02 14.33
CA LYS A 436 14.34 23.64 15.12
C LYS A 436 12.99 23.31 14.53
N ASP A 437 12.14 22.65 15.32
CA ASP A 437 10.74 22.36 14.96
C ASP A 437 10.60 21.71 13.58
N GLY A 438 11.47 20.74 13.28
CA GLY A 438 11.52 20.05 12.00
C GLY A 438 12.19 20.82 10.85
N ALA A 439 12.44 22.13 10.99
CA ALA A 439 13.26 22.87 10.05
C ALA A 439 14.74 22.50 10.22
N VAL A 440 15.41 22.25 9.09
CA VAL A 440 16.81 21.84 9.03
C VAL A 440 17.59 22.85 8.20
N MET A 441 18.71 23.33 8.71
CA MET A 441 19.70 24.05 7.92
C MET A 441 21.06 23.40 8.11
N VAL A 442 21.77 23.19 7.01
CA VAL A 442 23.16 22.72 7.01
C VAL A 442 24.02 23.84 6.44
N ALA A 443 25.09 24.19 7.14
CA ALA A 443 26.08 25.13 6.65
C ALA A 443 27.47 24.52 6.69
N VAL A 444 28.28 24.83 5.68
CA VAL A 444 29.69 24.44 5.63
C VAL A 444 30.53 25.66 5.34
N THR A 445 31.56 25.88 6.15
CA THR A 445 32.51 26.97 5.98
C THR A 445 33.89 26.41 5.70
N THR A 446 34.50 26.86 4.61
CA THR A 446 35.90 26.56 4.26
C THR A 446 36.61 27.84 3.79
N PRO A 447 37.94 27.96 3.96
CA PRO A 447 38.69 29.10 3.45
C PRO A 447 38.55 29.32 1.94
N ALA A 448 38.42 28.23 1.17
CA ALA A 448 38.37 28.28 -0.29
C ALA A 448 36.97 28.60 -0.86
N ALA A 449 35.92 27.99 -0.30
CA ALA A 449 34.55 28.15 -0.81
C ALA A 449 33.71 29.18 -0.03
N GLY A 450 34.23 29.73 1.07
CA GLY A 450 33.43 30.55 1.99
C GLY A 450 32.38 29.71 2.72
N ARG A 451 31.26 30.35 3.07
CA ARG A 451 30.12 29.72 3.77
C ARG A 451 29.03 29.35 2.77
N LEU A 452 28.79 28.05 2.63
CA LEU A 452 27.67 27.47 1.88
C LEU A 452 26.55 27.09 2.86
N THR A 453 25.30 27.29 2.44
CA THR A 453 24.11 27.06 3.27
C THR A 453 23.02 26.37 2.46
N TRP A 454 22.38 25.36 3.05
CA TRP A 454 21.22 24.66 2.52
C TRP A 454 20.13 24.61 3.58
N GLU A 455 18.89 24.80 3.18
CA GLU A 455 17.73 24.84 4.07
C GLU A 455 16.68 23.84 3.59
N SER A 456 15.96 23.23 4.52
CA SER A 456 14.84 22.36 4.21
C SER A 456 13.61 23.15 3.77
N LEU A 457 12.77 22.53 2.93
CA LEU A 457 11.43 23.03 2.66
C LEU A 457 10.54 22.94 3.92
N THR A 458 9.39 23.62 3.91
CA THR A 458 8.46 23.69 5.06
C THR A 458 7.07 23.17 4.69
N GLY A 459 6.31 22.73 5.70
CA GLY A 459 4.95 22.23 5.53
C GLY A 459 4.84 21.05 4.56
N LEU A 460 3.80 21.07 3.71
CA LEU A 460 3.51 20.01 2.73
C LEU A 460 4.51 19.92 1.57
N GLN A 461 5.34 20.95 1.39
CA GLN A 461 6.40 20.95 0.37
C GLN A 461 7.67 20.23 0.85
N ARG A 462 7.69 19.71 2.08
CA ARG A 462 8.87 19.06 2.66
C ARG A 462 9.33 17.84 1.86
N ASP A 463 8.38 17.05 1.36
CA ASP A 463 8.66 15.93 0.47
C ASP A 463 8.43 16.37 -0.99
N VAL A 464 9.38 16.01 -1.86
CA VAL A 464 9.29 16.28 -3.30
C VAL A 464 8.87 15.01 -4.01
N TYR A 465 7.71 15.04 -4.67
CA TYR A 465 7.22 13.91 -5.47
C TYR A 465 7.65 14.08 -6.91
N SER A 466 8.18 13.01 -7.50
CA SER A 466 8.68 13.01 -8.87
C SER A 466 8.21 11.76 -9.60
N VAL A 467 7.96 11.88 -10.89
CA VAL A 467 7.73 10.77 -11.80
C VAL A 467 9.05 10.37 -12.46
N VAL A 468 9.23 9.07 -12.66
CA VAL A 468 10.36 8.48 -13.38
C VAL A 468 9.80 7.57 -14.45
N GLY A 469 10.00 7.90 -15.73
CA GLY A 469 9.34 7.20 -16.83
C GLY A 469 10.21 6.93 -18.04
N SER A 470 9.78 6.02 -18.90
CA SER A 470 10.52 5.64 -20.11
C SER A 470 10.66 6.76 -21.13
N TRP A 471 9.76 7.75 -21.14
CA TRP A 471 9.73 8.85 -22.13
C TRP A 471 10.92 9.82 -22.02
N ASP A 472 11.53 9.94 -20.84
CA ASP A 472 12.67 10.83 -20.59
C ASP A 472 13.94 10.06 -20.19
N GLY A 473 13.97 8.74 -20.42
CA GLY A 473 15.11 7.90 -20.08
C GLY A 473 15.24 7.64 -18.57
N TYR A 474 14.11 7.57 -17.86
CA TYR A 474 14.02 7.34 -16.43
C TYR A 474 14.68 8.46 -15.61
N THR A 475 14.46 9.71 -16.01
CA THR A 475 14.87 10.87 -15.22
C THR A 475 13.79 11.26 -14.22
N TYR A 476 14.19 11.85 -13.08
CA TYR A 476 13.24 12.35 -12.10
C TYR A 476 12.66 13.68 -12.57
N THR A 477 11.39 13.66 -12.95
CA THR A 477 10.61 14.83 -13.31
C THR A 477 9.67 15.19 -12.17
N ARG A 478 9.82 16.38 -11.59
CA ARG A 478 9.04 16.83 -10.43
C ARG A 478 7.54 16.92 -10.77
N MET A 479 6.70 16.44 -9.86
CA MET A 479 5.25 16.60 -9.90
C MET A 479 4.85 17.96 -9.29
N GLU A 480 3.81 18.56 -9.84
CA GLU A 480 3.24 19.82 -9.37
C GLU A 480 2.12 19.55 -8.37
N ALA A 481 2.01 20.36 -7.32
CA ALA A 481 0.88 20.25 -6.40
C ALA A 481 -0.40 20.68 -7.13
N SER A 482 -1.49 19.92 -6.94
CA SER A 482 -2.79 20.21 -7.55
C SER A 482 -3.47 21.38 -6.83
N ASP A 483 -4.03 22.31 -7.60
CA ASP A 483 -4.77 23.44 -7.05
C ASP A 483 -6.01 22.97 -6.27
N GLY A 484 -6.12 23.36 -5.01
CA GLY A 484 -7.27 23.04 -4.15
C GLY A 484 -7.21 21.67 -3.46
N PHE A 485 -6.22 20.82 -3.76
CA PHE A 485 -6.06 19.50 -3.16
C PHE A 485 -4.65 19.35 -2.56
N PRO A 486 -4.46 19.63 -1.25
CA PRO A 486 -3.13 19.76 -0.63
C PRO A 486 -2.27 18.49 -0.65
N ASP A 487 -2.88 17.31 -0.81
CA ASP A 487 -2.22 16.01 -0.85
C ASP A 487 -2.21 15.38 -2.26
N ALA A 488 -2.62 16.13 -3.29
CA ALA A 488 -2.65 15.66 -4.67
C ALA A 488 -1.54 16.32 -5.50
N TYR A 489 -0.86 15.51 -6.32
CA TYR A 489 0.25 15.91 -7.17
C TYR A 489 0.02 15.42 -8.59
N VAL A 490 0.39 16.23 -9.57
CA VAL A 490 0.16 15.96 -10.99
C VAL A 490 1.45 16.03 -11.80
N ALA A 491 1.57 15.17 -12.79
CA ALA A 491 2.61 15.25 -13.80
C ALA A 491 2.04 14.93 -15.18
N ARG A 492 2.57 15.58 -16.21
CA ARG A 492 2.15 15.37 -17.59
C ARG A 492 3.28 14.84 -18.43
N PHE A 493 2.96 13.92 -19.32
CA PHE A 493 3.91 13.36 -20.28
C PHE A 493 3.19 13.04 -21.60
N ALA A 494 3.96 12.91 -22.68
CA ALA A 494 3.43 12.48 -23.97
C ALA A 494 3.83 11.03 -24.23
N ILE A 495 2.91 10.24 -24.79
CA ILE A 495 3.20 8.88 -25.23
C ILE A 495 4.18 8.91 -26.41
N GLY A 496 5.29 8.18 -26.30
CA GLY A 496 6.30 8.07 -27.34
C GLY A 496 5.83 7.26 -28.55
N SER A 497 6.75 7.06 -29.50
CA SER A 497 6.48 6.32 -30.75
C SER A 497 6.15 4.84 -30.55
N SER A 498 6.50 4.27 -29.39
CA SER A 498 6.13 2.91 -28.98
C SER A 498 4.62 2.73 -28.77
N GLY A 499 3.86 3.82 -28.57
CA GLY A 499 2.47 3.77 -28.13
C GLY A 499 2.28 3.29 -26.69
N CYS A 500 3.38 3.17 -25.93
CA CYS A 500 3.36 2.66 -24.57
C CYS A 500 4.53 3.19 -23.74
N GLU A 501 4.23 3.61 -22.52
CA GLU A 501 5.18 4.12 -21.56
C GLU A 501 5.07 3.39 -20.22
N GLU A 502 6.18 3.33 -19.50
CA GLU A 502 6.27 2.74 -18.16
C GLU A 502 6.80 3.77 -17.17
N PHE A 503 6.28 3.75 -15.94
CA PHE A 503 6.73 4.71 -14.91
C PHE A 503 6.63 4.20 -13.48
N GLN A 504 7.33 4.90 -12.60
CA GLN A 504 7.23 4.85 -11.14
C GLN A 504 7.13 6.26 -10.59
N LEU A 505 6.70 6.38 -9.33
CA LEU A 505 6.79 7.63 -8.59
C LEU A 505 7.84 7.49 -7.50
N ALA A 506 8.52 8.58 -7.18
CA ALA A 506 9.56 8.62 -6.17
C ALA A 506 9.39 9.83 -5.26
N ILE A 507 9.76 9.66 -4.01
CA ILE A 507 9.89 10.73 -3.03
C ILE A 507 11.35 11.15 -2.97
N ASN A 508 11.57 12.46 -2.91
CA ASN A 508 12.86 13.11 -2.76
C ASN A 508 13.87 12.63 -3.81
N ASP A 509 13.43 12.44 -5.07
CA ASP A 509 14.21 11.93 -6.21
C ASP A 509 15.03 10.67 -5.87
N SER A 510 14.49 9.75 -5.07
CA SER A 510 15.24 8.63 -4.51
C SER A 510 14.71 7.26 -4.89
N SER A 511 15.63 6.39 -5.27
CA SER A 511 15.36 4.98 -5.57
C SER A 511 15.01 4.16 -4.31
N ALA A 512 15.32 4.66 -3.11
CA ALA A 512 15.00 4.04 -1.82
C ALA A 512 13.58 4.41 -1.32
N LEU A 513 12.92 5.37 -1.96
CA LEU A 513 11.60 5.87 -1.59
C LEU A 513 10.68 5.92 -2.81
N ARG A 514 10.33 4.76 -3.36
CA ARG A 514 9.49 4.65 -4.57
C ARG A 514 8.09 4.13 -4.26
N PHE A 515 7.10 4.66 -4.96
CA PHE A 515 5.80 4.03 -5.12
C PHE A 515 5.78 3.21 -6.41
N TYR A 516 5.18 2.03 -6.34
CA TYR A 516 5.16 1.05 -7.41
C TYR A 516 3.92 0.15 -7.30
N PRO A 517 3.46 -0.48 -8.41
CA PRO A 517 2.38 -1.45 -8.36
C PRO A 517 2.83 -2.77 -7.74
N GLU A 518 1.88 -3.50 -7.17
CA GLU A 518 2.07 -4.89 -6.72
C GLU A 518 2.60 -5.82 -7.84
N ARG A 519 2.17 -5.58 -9.09
CA ARG A 519 2.58 -6.36 -10.27
C ARG A 519 3.07 -5.44 -11.38
N PRO A 520 4.18 -5.78 -12.06
CA PRO A 520 4.70 -4.95 -13.15
C PRO A 520 3.75 -4.98 -14.35
N GLY A 521 3.74 -3.91 -15.13
CA GLY A 521 2.98 -3.84 -16.37
C GLY A 521 1.47 -3.62 -16.19
N THR A 522 1.02 -3.31 -14.98
CA THR A 522 -0.38 -2.99 -14.68
C THR A 522 -0.65 -1.51 -14.93
N ALA A 523 -1.89 -1.17 -15.31
CA ALA A 523 -2.27 0.22 -15.41
C ALA A 523 -2.43 0.84 -14.01
N PRO A 524 -2.17 2.14 -13.84
CA PRO A 524 -2.58 2.89 -12.65
C PRO A 524 -4.08 2.68 -12.38
N GLY A 525 -4.47 2.39 -11.13
CA GLY A 525 -5.83 2.00 -10.77
C GLY A 525 -6.09 0.48 -10.70
N ASP A 526 -5.36 -0.33 -11.47
CA ASP A 526 -5.62 -1.79 -11.59
C ASP A 526 -4.83 -2.65 -10.59
N ALA A 527 -3.89 -2.05 -9.86
CA ALA A 527 -3.04 -2.74 -8.90
C ALA A 527 -2.81 -1.92 -7.64
N LEU A 528 -2.62 -2.61 -6.52
CA LEU A 528 -2.32 -1.99 -5.23
C LEU A 528 -1.02 -1.21 -5.29
N LEU A 529 -1.06 0.04 -4.82
CA LEU A 529 0.13 0.83 -4.57
C LEU A 529 0.90 0.28 -3.37
N GLN A 530 2.17 -0.02 -3.62
CA GLN A 530 3.18 -0.43 -2.63
C GLN A 530 4.17 0.70 -2.37
N GLY A 531 4.96 0.56 -1.30
CA GLY A 531 5.89 1.59 -0.84
C GLY A 531 5.22 2.71 -0.02
N PRO A 532 5.92 3.82 0.21
CA PRO A 532 7.20 4.18 -0.39
C PRO A 532 8.38 3.43 0.24
N ASP A 533 9.12 2.66 -0.56
CA ASP A 533 10.36 1.97 -0.14
C ASP A 533 11.26 1.60 -1.34
N GLY A 534 12.40 0.97 -1.07
CA GLY A 534 13.38 0.57 -2.08
C GLY A 534 13.16 -0.81 -2.71
N ARG A 535 12.01 -1.47 -2.48
CA ARG A 535 11.75 -2.84 -2.98
C ARG A 535 11.07 -2.86 -4.35
N GLY A 536 10.73 -1.70 -4.90
CA GLY A 536 10.02 -1.55 -6.17
C GLY A 536 10.85 -1.79 -7.42
N ASP A 537 12.06 -2.33 -7.35
CA ASP A 537 12.92 -2.45 -8.52
C ASP A 537 12.29 -3.33 -9.61
N GLY A 538 12.17 -2.82 -10.83
CA GLY A 538 11.50 -3.49 -11.96
C GLY A 538 9.97 -3.54 -11.88
N LEU A 539 9.32 -2.96 -10.86
CA LEU A 539 7.87 -2.91 -10.73
C LEU A 539 7.33 -1.58 -11.26
N LEU A 540 7.01 -1.49 -12.55
CA LEU A 540 6.53 -0.26 -13.17
C LEU A 540 5.05 -0.35 -13.55
N TRP A 541 4.34 0.77 -13.44
CA TRP A 541 3.04 0.92 -14.10
C TRP A 541 3.25 1.04 -15.60
N LYS A 542 2.26 0.60 -16.38
CA LYS A 542 2.28 0.67 -17.84
C LYS A 542 1.04 1.39 -18.36
N VAL A 543 1.26 2.34 -19.25
CA VAL A 543 0.21 3.15 -19.87
C VAL A 543 0.35 3.08 -21.38
N SER A 544 -0.75 2.86 -22.08
CA SER A 544 -0.78 2.81 -23.54
C SER A 544 -1.71 3.88 -24.10
N GLY A 545 -1.33 4.45 -25.24
CA GLY A 545 -2.05 5.53 -25.89
C GLY A 545 -1.55 5.76 -27.31
N ALA A 546 -2.19 6.69 -28.03
CA ALA A 546 -1.72 7.07 -29.36
C ALA A 546 -0.37 7.81 -29.24
N PRO A 547 0.60 7.60 -30.15
CA PRO A 547 1.83 8.39 -30.17
C PRO A 547 1.54 9.90 -30.21
N GLY A 548 2.14 10.65 -29.30
CA GLY A 548 1.92 12.09 -29.11
C GLY A 548 0.69 12.44 -28.24
N GLN A 549 -0.07 11.46 -27.77
CA GLN A 549 -1.17 11.69 -26.83
C GLN A 549 -0.61 12.15 -25.48
N TRP A 550 -1.13 13.25 -24.96
CA TRP A 550 -0.81 13.73 -23.63
C TRP A 550 -1.58 12.96 -22.57
N MET A 551 -0.86 12.58 -21.53
CA MET A 551 -1.34 11.85 -20.38
C MET A 551 -1.02 12.64 -19.11
N GLN A 552 -1.91 12.56 -18.13
CA GLN A 552 -1.72 13.14 -16.81
C GLN A 552 -1.75 12.04 -15.75
N ILE A 553 -0.68 11.98 -14.96
CA ILE A 553 -0.56 11.16 -13.77
C ILE A 553 -1.02 12.00 -12.59
N VAL A 554 -1.85 11.41 -11.74
CA VAL A 554 -2.32 11.98 -10.48
C VAL A 554 -1.89 11.06 -9.36
N LEU A 555 -1.15 11.59 -8.37
CA LEU A 555 -0.87 10.96 -7.09
C LEU A 555 -1.68 11.70 -6.03
N ASP A 556 -2.67 11.05 -5.42
CA ASP A 556 -3.44 11.63 -4.33
C ASP A 556 -3.26 10.83 -3.04
N LEU A 557 -2.55 11.43 -2.08
CA LEU A 557 -2.23 10.82 -0.81
C LEU A 557 -3.37 10.87 0.20
N SER A 558 -4.44 11.62 -0.10
CA SER A 558 -5.64 11.69 0.75
C SER A 558 -6.62 10.53 0.51
N PHE A 559 -6.50 9.83 -0.62
CA PHE A 559 -7.36 8.68 -0.91
C PHE A 559 -7.06 7.52 0.04
N TRP A 560 -8.13 6.95 0.60
CA TRP A 560 -8.04 5.76 1.44
C TRP A 560 -7.76 4.49 0.63
N ASP A 561 -8.16 4.47 -0.65
CA ASP A 561 -8.00 3.33 -1.56
C ASP A 561 -6.65 3.38 -2.26
N ARG A 562 -5.74 2.48 -1.88
CA ARG A 562 -4.40 2.37 -2.47
C ARG A 562 -4.38 1.96 -3.94
N CYS A 563 -5.46 1.41 -4.50
CA CYS A 563 -5.54 1.21 -5.94
C CYS A 563 -5.73 2.55 -6.66
N SER A 564 -6.57 3.43 -6.11
CA SER A 564 -6.94 4.71 -6.70
C SER A 564 -6.03 5.89 -6.33
N MET A 565 -5.04 5.69 -5.45
CA MET A 565 -4.06 6.73 -5.10
C MET A 565 -3.20 7.19 -6.28
N VAL A 566 -2.99 6.33 -7.28
CA VAL A 566 -2.26 6.68 -8.50
C VAL A 566 -3.12 6.37 -9.70
N MET A 567 -3.50 7.42 -10.43
CA MET A 567 -4.30 7.34 -11.63
C MET A 567 -3.56 7.96 -12.79
N CYS A 568 -3.85 7.50 -14.01
CA CYS A 568 -3.34 8.11 -15.22
C CYS A 568 -4.44 8.17 -16.27
N HIS A 569 -4.68 9.35 -16.81
CA HIS A 569 -5.74 9.56 -17.80
C HIS A 569 -5.27 10.48 -18.93
N PRO A 570 -5.86 10.37 -20.13
CA PRO A 570 -5.65 11.34 -21.20
C PRO A 570 -6.01 12.76 -20.76
N THR A 571 -5.33 13.75 -21.35
CA THR A 571 -5.65 15.19 -21.21
C THR A 571 -6.07 15.83 -22.51
#